data_AF-A0A194R891-F1
#
_entry.id   AF-A0A194R891-F1
#
_cell.length_a   1.000
_cell.length_b   1.000
_cell.length_c   1.000
_cell.angle_alpha   90.00
_cell.angle_beta   90.00
_cell.angle_gamma   90.00
#
_symmetry.space_group_name_H-M   'P 1'
#
loop_
_entity.id
_entity.type
_entity.pdbx_description
1 polymer ?
#
loop_
_entity_poly.entity_id
_entity_poly.type
_entity_poly.pdbx_seq_one_letter_code
_entity_poly.pdbx_strand_id
1 'polypeptide(L)' 'MIRRPLTEITLKLDDLQEYEAMRRDQANNSSRNEMSETPRPLGNGAKTTEEVHNRIGYAPKKKSSGPSTTQS' A
#
# COMPACT_ATOMS: atom_id res chain seq x y z
N MET A 1 18.08 -2.01 26.55
CA MET A 1 18.54 -0.94 25.64
C MET A 1 17.33 -0.11 25.23
N ILE A 2 17.40 1.21 25.38
CA ILE A 2 16.34 2.13 24.97
C ILE A 2 16.51 2.45 23.49
N ARG A 3 15.42 2.49 22.72
CA ARG A 3 15.44 2.83 21.29
C ARG A 3 15.50 4.35 21.11
N ARG A 4 16.16 4.79 20.03
CA ARG A 4 16.12 6.19 19.58
C ARG A 4 14.72 6.57 19.06
N PRO A 5 14.37 7.86 19.04
CA PRO A 5 13.14 8.32 18.41
C PRO A 5 13.13 8.10 16.89
N LEU A 6 11.93 8.11 16.32
CA LEU A 6 11.70 8.07 14.88
C LEU A 6 12.17 9.37 14.23
N THR A 7 12.59 9.27 12.97
CA THR A 7 12.99 10.43 12.18
C THR A 7 11.74 11.09 11.59
N GLU A 8 11.63 12.41 11.75
CA GLU A 8 10.55 13.21 11.18
C GLU A 8 10.95 13.75 9.80
N ILE A 9 10.03 13.66 8.83
CA ILE A 9 10.20 14.24 7.50
C ILE A 9 9.61 15.65 7.54
N THR A 10 10.42 16.64 7.21
CA THR A 10 10.03 18.06 7.18
C THR A 10 10.07 18.59 5.76
N LEU A 11 9.15 19.51 5.43
CA LEU A 11 9.13 20.20 4.15
C LEU A 11 10.25 21.25 4.10
N LYS A 12 11.00 21.24 3.00
CA LYS A 12 12.14 22.12 2.75
C LYS A 12 11.85 23.04 1.57
N LEU A 13 12.67 24.10 1.46
CA LEU A 13 12.61 24.99 0.30
C LEU A 13 13.01 24.28 -0.99
N ASP A 14 13.85 23.25 -0.92
CA ASP A 14 14.24 22.45 -2.09
C ASP A 14 13.04 21.72 -2.72
N ASP A 15 12.02 21.38 -1.93
CA ASP A 15 10.81 20.71 -2.41
C ASP A 15 9.98 21.60 -3.36
N LEU A 16 10.21 22.93 -3.35
CA LEU A 16 9.59 23.85 -4.31
C LEU A 16 10.05 23.57 -5.75
N GLN A 17 11.27 23.05 -5.94
CA GLN A 17 11.76 22.71 -7.28
C GLN A 17 10.99 21.54 -7.88
N GLU A 18 10.62 20.56 -7.06
CA GLU A 18 9.78 19.43 -7.48
C GLU A 18 8.40 19.92 -7.92
N TYR A 19 7.79 20.84 -7.15
CA TYR A 19 6.53 21.47 -7.52
C TYR A 19 6.61 22.21 -8.86
N GLU A 20 7.67 23.01 -9.08
CA GLU A 20 7.87 23.75 -10.33
C GLU A 20 8.14 22.82 -11.53
N ALA A 21 8.76 21.66 -11.31
CA ALA A 21 8.88 20.63 -12.33
C ALA A 21 7.50 20.05 -12.70
N MET A 22 6.72 19.63 -11.69
CA MET A 22 5.36 19.12 -11.91
C MET A 22 4.45 20.14 -12.62
N ARG A 23 4.52 21.41 -12.22
CA ARG A 23 3.74 22.50 -12.83
C ARG A 23 4.08 22.68 -14.31
N ARG A 24 5.38 22.64 -14.66
CA ARG A 24 5.82 22.71 -16.07
C ARG A 24 5.36 21.50 -16.86
N ASP A 25 5.45 20.31 -16.28
CA ASP A 25 5.01 19.08 -16.93
C ASP A 25 3.50 19.07 -17.17
N GLN A 26 2.69 19.59 -16.24
CA GLN A 26 1.25 19.76 -16.43
C GLN A 26 0.93 20.78 -17.53
N ALA A 27 1.63 21.92 -17.56
CA ALA A 27 1.46 22.91 -18.62
C ALA A 27 1.81 22.35 -20.02
N ASN A 28 2.86 21.54 -20.10
CA ASN A 28 3.30 20.92 -21.36
C ASN A 28 2.42 19.72 -21.78
N ASN A 29 1.73 19.07 -20.84
CA ASN A 29 0.85 17.92 -21.09
C ASN A 29 -0.65 18.26 -21.00
N SER A 30 -1.03 19.55 -21.06
CA SER A 30 -2.43 19.99 -20.95
C SER A 30 -3.36 19.49 -22.07
N SER A 31 -2.84 18.80 -23.09
CA SER A 31 -3.62 18.06 -24.09
C SER A 31 -3.75 16.56 -23.81
N ARG A 32 -3.17 16.03 -22.73
CA ARG A 32 -3.10 14.60 -22.43
C ARG A 32 -2.99 14.28 -20.92
N ASN A 33 -3.95 14.69 -20.10
CA ASN A 33 -4.38 13.88 -18.94
C ASN A 33 -5.42 14.60 -18.08
N GLU A 34 -6.69 14.23 -18.25
CA GLU A 34 -7.68 14.26 -17.17
C GLU A 34 -7.54 13.03 -16.25
N MET A 35 -6.34 12.72 -15.76
CA MET A 35 -6.13 11.48 -15.00
C MET A 35 -5.57 11.76 -13.60
N SER A 36 -6.53 11.83 -12.68
CA SER A 36 -6.51 11.11 -11.40
C SER A 36 -5.45 11.50 -10.37
N GLU A 37 -5.78 12.50 -9.55
CA GLU A 37 -5.34 12.59 -8.14
C GLU A 37 -6.09 11.56 -7.27
N THR A 38 -6.18 10.31 -7.74
CA THR A 38 -6.53 9.20 -6.86
C THR A 38 -5.23 8.53 -6.46
N PRO A 39 -5.03 8.19 -5.17
CA PRO A 39 -4.04 7.18 -4.81
C PRO A 39 -4.29 6.00 -5.74
N ARG A 40 -3.27 5.47 -6.41
CA ARG A 40 -3.44 4.23 -7.19
C ARG A 40 -4.25 3.29 -6.30
N PRO A 41 -5.48 2.89 -6.67
CA PRO A 41 -6.08 1.76 -5.98
C PRO A 41 -5.02 0.67 -6.12
N LEU A 42 -4.65 0.02 -5.01
CA LEU A 42 -3.74 -1.12 -5.08
C LEU A 42 -4.35 -2.07 -6.10
N GLY A 43 -3.83 -2.00 -7.32
CA GLY A 43 -4.29 -2.70 -8.52
C GLY A 43 -3.80 -4.12 -8.43
N ASN A 44 -4.23 -4.78 -7.38
CA ASN A 44 -4.13 -6.20 -7.20
C ASN A 44 -5.56 -6.58 -6.84
N GLY A 45 -6.37 -6.84 -7.88
CA GLY A 45 -7.67 -7.47 -7.71
C GLY A 45 -7.52 -8.59 -6.68
N ALA A 46 -8.50 -8.68 -5.77
CA ALA A 46 -8.42 -9.44 -4.53
C ALA A 46 -7.63 -10.75 -4.71
N LYS A 47 -6.34 -10.73 -4.33
CA LYS A 47 -5.49 -11.91 -4.39
C LYS A 47 -6.16 -12.95 -3.52
N THR A 48 -6.30 -14.17 -4.02
CA THR A 48 -6.88 -15.23 -3.22
C THR A 48 -6.02 -15.43 -1.97
N THR A 49 -6.64 -15.79 -0.86
CA THR A 49 -5.96 -16.05 0.40
C THR A 49 -4.82 -17.07 0.23
N GLU A 50 -4.99 -18.03 -0.68
CA GLU A 50 -3.98 -19.01 -1.08
C GLU A 50 -2.76 -18.39 -1.76
N GLU A 51 -2.94 -17.45 -2.69
CA GLU A 51 -1.83 -16.72 -3.33
C GLU A 51 -1.03 -15.92 -2.29
N VAL A 52 -1.72 -15.32 -1.32
CA VAL A 52 -1.08 -14.60 -0.22
C VAL A 52 -0.27 -15.56 0.66
N HIS A 53 -0.82 -16.71 1.03
CA HIS A 53 -0.14 -17.73 1.84
C HIS A 53 1.15 -18.22 1.18
N ASN A 54 1.10 -18.54 -0.11
CA ASN A 54 2.27 -18.97 -0.87
C ASN A 54 3.35 -17.89 -0.95
N ARG A 55 2.95 -16.62 -1.16
CA ARG A 55 3.89 -15.49 -1.24
C ARG A 55 4.67 -15.25 0.06
N ILE A 56 4.03 -15.44 1.20
CA ILE A 56 4.64 -15.17 2.52
C ILE A 56 5.21 -16.43 3.18
N GLY A 57 5.20 -17.58 2.49
CA GLY A 57 5.64 -18.86 3.05
C GLY A 57 4.79 -19.34 4.23
N TYR A 58 3.53 -18.89 4.33
CA TYR A 58 2.62 -19.30 5.38
C TYR A 58 1.92 -20.60 5.01
N ALA A 59 2.16 -21.65 5.79
CA ALA A 59 1.46 -22.93 5.68
C ALA A 59 0.48 -23.07 6.86
N PRO A 60 -0.83 -22.80 6.68
CA PRO A 60 -1.80 -22.97 7.74
C PRO A 60 -1.83 -24.44 8.17
N LYS A 61 -1.60 -24.71 9.45
CA LYS A 61 -1.84 -26.04 10.01
C LYS A 61 -3.34 -26.32 9.90
N LYS A 62 -3.73 -27.35 9.15
CA LYS A 62 -5.13 -27.82 9.12
C LYS A 62 -5.55 -28.07 10.57
N LYS A 63 -6.46 -27.24 11.10
CA LYS A 63 -7.13 -27.57 12.35
C LYS A 63 -7.92 -28.84 12.05
N SER A 64 -7.56 -29.95 12.68
CA SER A 64 -8.42 -31.12 12.71
C SER A 64 -9.80 -30.64 13.16
N SER A 65 -10.83 -30.82 12.34
CA SER A 65 -12.20 -30.65 12.79
C SER A 65 -12.43 -31.67 13.90
N GLY A 66 -12.29 -31.23 15.15
CA GLY A 66 -12.66 -31.96 16.36
C GLY A 66 -14.08 -31.55 16.80
N PRO A 67 -14.82 -32.43 17.46
CA PRO A 67 -16.24 -32.63 17.22
C PRO A 67 -17.16 -31.57 17.84
N SER A 68 -18.28 -31.36 17.15
CA SER A 68 -19.53 -30.77 17.64
C SER A 68 -19.87 -31.28 19.04
N THR A 69 -19.81 -30.39 20.03
CA THR A 69 -20.41 -30.61 21.36
C THR A 69 -21.71 -29.84 21.41
N THR A 70 -22.80 -30.56 21.22
CA THR A 70 -24.16 -30.14 21.58
C THR A 70 -24.20 -29.85 23.08
N GLN A 71 -24.64 -28.66 23.50
CA GLN A 71 -24.99 -28.38 24.88
C GLN A 71 -26.45 -27.96 24.99
N SER A 72 -27.13 -28.76 25.83
CA SER A 72 -28.30 -28.54 26.69
C SER A 72 -29.67 -28.18 26.13
#